data_AF-E7G6N1-F1
#
_entry.id   AF-E7G6N1-F1
#
_cell.length_a   1.000
_cell.length_b   1.000
_cell.length_c   1.000
_cell.angle_alpha   90.00
_cell.angle_beta   90.00
_cell.angle_gamma   90.00
#
_symmetry.space_group_name_H-M   'P 1'
#
loop_
_entity.id
_entity.type
_entity.pdbx_description
1 polymer ?
#
loop_
_entity_poly.entity_id
_entity_poly.type
_entity_poly.pdbx_seq_one_letter_code
_entity_poly.pdbx_strand_id
1 'polypeptide(L)'
;MKKIKYFIPSILFMIIIFWFSHQTGTESSGLSTYIVNWLENHLHIIVPELIIRKMAHMGEYALLTFTFIYGFSKNKFILQKVLLFSLSATFLYACSDEFHQLFIVGRSGQLADVMIDTTGGIIAIILFYFIKKKKCYSQE
;
A
#
# COMPACT_ATOMS: atom_id res chain seq x y z
N MET A 1 19.32 -4.22 -21.81
CA MET A 1 19.10 -4.72 -20.44
C MET A 1 18.29 -3.72 -19.64
N LYS A 2 17.24 -4.12 -18.94
CA LYS A 2 15.96 -4.72 -19.37
C LYS A 2 14.94 -3.90 -18.56
N LYS A 3 13.74 -3.60 -19.09
CA LYS A 3 12.76 -2.66 -18.48
C LYS A 3 12.41 -2.95 -16.99
N ILE A 4 12.79 -4.13 -16.50
CA ILE A 4 12.86 -4.55 -15.08
C ILE A 4 13.48 -3.51 -14.14
N LYS A 5 14.48 -2.71 -14.55
CA LYS A 5 15.09 -1.71 -13.63
C LYS A 5 14.10 -0.68 -13.08
N TYR A 6 12.99 -0.43 -13.77
CA TYR A 6 11.96 0.50 -13.30
C TYR A 6 11.09 -0.07 -12.17
N PHE A 7 11.22 -1.36 -11.87
CA PHE A 7 10.59 -2.03 -10.73
C PHE A 7 11.48 -2.06 -9.49
N ILE A 8 12.70 -1.51 -9.53
CA ILE A 8 13.54 -1.39 -8.33
C ILE A 8 12.79 -0.70 -7.18
N PRO A 9 12.07 0.42 -7.38
CA PRO A 9 11.28 1.02 -6.31
C PRO A 9 10.21 0.07 -5.74
N SER A 10 9.54 -0.70 -6.60
CA SER A 10 8.54 -1.68 -6.17
C SER A 10 9.17 -2.78 -5.32
N ILE A 11 10.31 -3.32 -5.74
CA ILE A 11 11.01 -4.38 -5.01
C ILE A 11 11.49 -3.86 -3.64
N LEU A 12 12.08 -2.66 -3.59
CA LEU A 12 12.50 -2.04 -2.34
C LEU A 12 11.32 -1.83 -1.40
N PHE A 13 10.18 -1.36 -1.93
CA PHE A 13 9.00 -1.10 -1.13
C PHE A 13 8.32 -2.39 -0.65
N MET A 14 8.33 -3.45 -1.46
CA MET A 14 7.92 -4.79 -1.03
C MET A 14 8.81 -5.30 0.11
N ILE A 15 10.12 -5.08 0.08
CA ILE A 15 10.99 -5.46 1.21
C ILE A 15 10.59 -4.71 2.49
N ILE A 16 10.25 -3.42 2.38
CA ILE A 16 9.78 -2.62 3.51
C ILE A 16 8.47 -3.16 4.08
N ILE A 17 7.47 -3.41 3.23
CA ILE A 17 6.17 -3.97 3.66
C ILE A 17 6.37 -5.33 4.30
N PHE A 18 7.16 -6.20 3.68
CA PHE A 18 7.45 -7.53 4.22
C PHE A 18 8.09 -7.44 5.61
N TRP A 19 8.99 -6.49 5.83
CA TRP A 19 9.60 -6.28 7.15
C TRP A 19 8.57 -5.82 8.19
N PHE A 20 7.69 -4.88 7.85
CA PHE A 20 6.59 -4.47 8.74
C PHE A 20 5.62 -5.61 9.03
N SER A 21 5.30 -6.42 8.02
CA SER A 21 4.42 -7.58 8.11
C SER A 21 5.00 -8.74 8.93
N HIS A 22 6.33 -8.85 8.97
CA HIS A 22 7.03 -9.84 9.81
C HIS A 22 6.99 -9.53 11.31
N GLN A 23 6.56 -8.33 11.70
CA GLN A 23 6.40 -7.98 13.11
C GLN A 23 5.23 -8.77 13.73
N THR A 24 5.45 -9.22 14.97
CA THR A 24 4.41 -9.90 15.75
C THR A 24 3.18 -9.01 15.94
N GLY A 25 2.02 -9.62 16.22
CA GLY A 25 0.79 -8.87 16.47
C GLY A 25 0.95 -7.83 17.59
N THR A 26 1.72 -8.15 18.62
CA THR A 26 2.02 -7.25 19.75
C THR A 26 2.89 -6.07 19.36
N GLU A 27 3.94 -6.28 18.56
CA GLU A 27 4.85 -5.21 18.12
C GLU A 27 4.13 -4.23 17.20
N SER A 28 3.38 -4.74 16.23
CA SER A 28 2.62 -3.90 15.28
C SER A 28 1.51 -3.11 15.94
N SER A 29 0.85 -3.69 16.95
CA SER A 29 -0.14 -2.97 17.77
C SER A 29 0.52 -1.86 18.60
N GLY A 30 1.74 -2.09 19.09
CA GLY A 30 2.51 -1.10 19.86
C GLY A 30 2.81 0.17 19.06
N LEU A 31 3.23 0.03 17.79
CA LEU A 31 3.51 1.16 16.89
C LEU A 31 2.25 2.02 16.67
N SER A 32 1.12 1.37 16.41
CA SER A 32 -0.16 2.05 16.17
C SER A 32 -0.71 2.71 17.44
N THR A 33 -0.53 2.06 18.60
CA THR A 33 -0.90 2.64 19.91
C THR A 33 -0.10 3.91 20.21
N TYR A 34 1.18 3.95 19.85
CA TYR A 34 1.99 5.17 20.00
C TYR A 34 1.40 6.35 19.21
N ILE A 35 0.94 6.11 17.97
CA ILE A 35 0.30 7.13 17.13
C ILE A 35 -1.04 7.57 17.74
N VAL A 36 -1.86 6.62 18.23
CA VAL A 36 -3.13 6.94 18.91
C VAL A 36 -2.89 7.83 20.12
N ASN A 37 -1.94 7.46 20.98
CA ASN A 37 -1.61 8.25 22.17
C ASN A 37 -1.08 9.65 21.80
N TRP A 38 -0.33 9.77 20.71
CA TRP A 38 0.13 11.07 20.23
C TRP A 38 -1.05 11.95 19.79
N LEU A 39 -1.99 11.40 19.01
CA LEU A 39 -3.19 12.10 18.54
C LEU A 39 -4.10 12.52 19.70
N GLU A 40 -4.29 11.65 20.68
CA GLU A 40 -5.11 11.94 21.86
C GLU A 40 -4.49 13.08 22.69
N ASN A 41 -3.18 13.03 22.94
CA ASN A 41 -2.51 14.00 23.80
C ASN A 41 -2.35 15.39 23.16
N HIS A 42 -2.16 15.47 21.84
CA HIS A 42 -1.90 16.75 21.15
C HIS A 42 -3.13 17.34 20.46
N LEU A 43 -4.07 16.50 20.02
CA LEU A 43 -5.23 16.92 19.23
C LEU A 43 -6.58 16.56 19.88
N HIS A 44 -6.58 15.82 21.00
CA HIS A 44 -7.79 15.32 21.67
C HIS A 44 -8.69 14.48 20.75
N ILE A 45 -8.09 13.81 19.76
CA ILE A 45 -8.80 12.91 18.84
C ILE A 45 -8.63 11.48 19.33
N ILE A 46 -9.74 10.85 19.70
CA ILE A 46 -9.77 9.43 20.10
C ILE A 46 -10.08 8.59 18.87
N VAL A 47 -9.09 7.82 18.41
CA VAL A 47 -9.23 6.89 17.28
C VAL A 47 -8.85 5.49 17.75
N PRO A 48 -9.67 4.45 17.48
CA PRO A 48 -9.27 3.08 17.74
C PRO A 48 -7.96 2.72 17.03
N GLU A 49 -7.04 2.08 17.77
CA GLU A 49 -5.74 1.62 17.25
C GLU A 49 -5.87 0.78 15.98
N LEU A 50 -6.86 -0.11 15.94
CA LEU A 50 -7.16 -0.93 14.77
C LEU A 50 -7.42 -0.10 13.50
N ILE A 51 -8.05 1.08 13.63
CA ILE A 51 -8.31 1.97 12.50
C ILE A 51 -6.99 2.59 12.03
N ILE A 52 -6.16 3.09 12.94
CA ILE A 52 -4.84 3.65 12.61
C ILE A 52 -3.98 2.59 11.90
N ARG A 53 -3.95 1.36 12.41
CA ARG A 53 -3.21 0.25 11.81
C ARG A 53 -3.71 -0.10 10.41
N LYS A 54 -5.02 -0.26 10.22
CA LYS A 54 -5.61 -0.54 8.89
C LYS A 54 -5.37 0.59 7.90
N MET A 55 -5.41 1.85 8.35
CA MET A 55 -5.10 3.01 7.51
C MET A 55 -3.62 3.07 7.11
N ALA A 56 -2.71 2.67 8.01
CA ALA A 56 -1.29 2.58 7.71
C ALA A 56 -1.03 1.55 6.60
N HIS A 57 -1.55 0.33 6.73
CA HIS A 57 -1.42 -0.71 5.70
C HIS A 57 -2.05 -0.27 4.38
N MET A 58 -3.27 0.28 4.40
CA MET A 58 -3.89 0.84 3.19
C MET A 58 -3.00 1.90 2.51
N GLY A 59 -2.32 2.74 3.30
CA GLY A 59 -1.35 3.73 2.80
C GLY A 59 -0.09 3.10 2.18
N GLU A 60 0.45 2.04 2.80
CA GLU A 60 1.58 1.26 2.26
C GLU A 60 1.22 0.67 0.89
N TYR A 61 0.07 0.01 0.76
CA TYR A 61 -0.36 -0.58 -0.51
C TYR A 61 -0.73 0.46 -1.57
N ALA A 62 -1.20 1.65 -1.17
CA ALA A 62 -1.34 2.78 -2.07
C ALA A 62 0.01 3.22 -2.65
N LEU A 63 1.04 3.38 -1.80
CA LEU A 63 2.38 3.75 -2.24
C LEU A 63 3.03 2.66 -3.11
N LEU A 64 2.87 1.39 -2.74
CA LEU A 64 3.30 0.26 -3.56
C LEU A 64 2.68 0.33 -4.96
N THR A 65 1.37 0.60 -5.05
CA THR A 65 0.66 0.72 -6.33
C THR A 65 1.23 1.85 -7.20
N PHE A 66 1.60 3.01 -6.62
CA PHE A 66 2.29 4.06 -7.36
C PHE A 66 3.62 3.59 -7.94
N THR A 67 4.41 2.81 -7.20
CA THR A 67 5.67 2.25 -7.71
C THR A 67 5.42 1.28 -8.88
N PHE A 68 4.37 0.46 -8.82
CA PHE A 68 4.00 -0.42 -9.93
C PHE A 68 3.53 0.38 -11.14
N ILE A 69 2.70 1.43 -10.96
CA ILE A 69 2.30 2.33 -12.04
C ILE A 69 3.55 2.92 -12.71
N TYR A 70 4.52 3.38 -11.92
CA TYR A 70 5.79 3.87 -12.45
C TYR A 70 6.51 2.80 -13.27
N GLY A 71 6.70 1.59 -12.74
CA GLY A 71 7.37 0.48 -13.44
C GLY A 71 6.69 0.09 -14.75
N PHE A 72 5.38 -0.16 -14.71
CA PHE A 72 4.59 -0.56 -15.88
C PHE A 72 4.45 0.55 -16.92
N SER A 73 4.42 1.82 -16.52
CA SER A 73 4.34 2.96 -17.47
C SER A 73 5.52 3.01 -18.46
N LYS A 74 6.68 2.45 -18.09
CA LYS A 74 7.87 2.42 -18.94
C LYS A 74 7.84 1.31 -20.01
N ASN A 75 6.80 0.46 -20.01
CA ASN A 75 6.70 -0.68 -20.92
C ASN A 75 6.02 -0.38 -22.27
N LYS A 76 5.69 0.88 -22.60
CA LYS A 76 4.89 1.28 -23.78
C LYS A 76 3.46 0.70 -23.77
N PHE A 77 2.94 0.33 -22.59
CA PHE A 77 1.55 -0.08 -22.45
C PHE A 77 0.61 1.13 -22.48
N ILE A 78 -0.61 0.92 -22.97
CA ILE A 78 -1.69 1.90 -22.81
C ILE A 78 -2.02 2.07 -21.32
N LEU A 79 -2.52 3.26 -20.94
CA LEU A 79 -2.76 3.59 -19.53
C LEU A 79 -3.65 2.56 -18.82
N GLN A 80 -4.73 2.10 -19.46
CA GLN A 80 -5.63 1.11 -18.89
C GLN A 80 -4.91 -0.18 -18.48
N LYS A 81 -3.99 -0.68 -19.32
CA LYS A 81 -3.18 -1.87 -19.02
C LYS A 81 -2.19 -1.62 -17.89
N VAL A 82 -1.59 -0.41 -17.83
CA VAL A 82 -0.71 -0.03 -16.72
C VAL A 82 -1.47 -0.08 -15.40
N LEU A 83 -2.65 0.53 -15.33
CA LEU A 83 -3.48 0.57 -14.11
C LEU A 83 -3.95 -0.82 -13.70
N LEU A 84 -4.42 -1.62 -14.67
CA LEU A 84 -4.86 -3.00 -14.41
C LEU A 84 -3.73 -3.88 -13.88
N PHE A 85 -2.56 -3.84 -14.51
CA PHE A 85 -1.41 -4.64 -14.06
C PHE A 85 -0.87 -4.17 -12.71
N SER A 86 -0.86 -2.86 -12.45
CA SER A 86 -0.48 -2.34 -11.14
C SER A 86 -1.44 -2.82 -10.04
N LEU A 87 -2.75 -2.70 -10.25
CA LEU A 87 -3.72 -3.15 -9.25
C LEU A 87 -3.66 -4.66 -9.04
N SER A 88 -3.50 -5.43 -10.12
CA SER A 88 -3.38 -6.89 -10.03
C SER A 88 -2.12 -7.29 -9.26
N ALA A 89 -0.99 -6.61 -9.49
CA ALA A 89 0.25 -6.86 -8.75
C ALA A 89 0.11 -6.49 -7.26
N THR A 90 -0.54 -5.36 -6.94
CA THR A 90 -0.84 -4.97 -5.55
C THR A 90 -1.74 -6.00 -4.86
N PHE A 91 -2.83 -6.43 -5.50
CA PHE A 91 -3.74 -7.45 -4.96
C PHE A 91 -3.01 -8.78 -4.69
N LEU A 92 -2.22 -9.26 -5.66
CA LEU A 92 -1.44 -10.49 -5.49
C LEU A 92 -0.42 -10.36 -4.36
N TYR A 93 0.18 -9.19 -4.20
CA TYR A 93 1.12 -8.94 -3.12
C TYR A 93 0.40 -8.91 -1.75
N ALA A 94 -0.76 -8.27 -1.65
CA ALA A 94 -1.58 -8.28 -0.43
C ALA A 94 -1.99 -9.71 -0.03
N CYS A 95 -2.40 -10.53 -1.00
CA CYS A 95 -2.65 -11.96 -0.77
C CYS A 95 -1.41 -12.68 -0.25
N SER A 96 -0.23 -12.41 -0.81
CA SER A 96 1.02 -13.04 -0.37
C SER A 96 1.45 -12.61 1.03
N ASP A 97 1.16 -11.36 1.39
CA ASP A 97 1.47 -10.79 2.68
C ASP A 97 0.59 -11.36 3.78
N GLU A 98 -0.73 -11.40 3.55
CA GLU A 98 -1.68 -12.04 4.47
C GLU A 98 -1.41 -13.54 4.63
N PHE A 99 -0.99 -14.21 3.55
CA PHE A 99 -0.53 -15.60 3.64
C PHE A 99 0.73 -15.73 4.50
N HIS A 100 1.71 -14.82 4.36
CA HIS A 100 2.90 -14.79 5.20
C HIS A 100 2.55 -14.53 6.69
N GLN A 101 1.61 -13.62 6.96
CA GLN A 101 1.18 -13.31 8.32
C GLN A 101 0.55 -14.51 9.05
N LEU A 102 0.01 -15.51 8.35
CA LEU A 102 -0.45 -16.76 8.97
C LEU A 102 0.65 -17.51 9.72
N PHE A 103 1.92 -17.25 9.39
CA PHE A 103 3.08 -17.86 10.05
C PHE A 103 3.67 -16.99 11.17
N ILE A 104 3.09 -15.82 11.44
CA ILE A 104 3.57 -14.86 12.43
C ILE A 104 2.70 -14.92 13.69
N VAL A 105 3.35 -15.01 14.85
CA VAL A 105 2.65 -15.11 16.14
C VAL A 105 1.81 -13.86 16.42
N GLY A 106 0.55 -14.08 16.79
CA GLY A 106 -0.40 -13.01 17.12
C GLY A 106 -0.97 -12.27 15.90
N ARG A 107 -0.69 -12.75 14.68
CA ARG A 107 -1.33 -12.29 13.44
C ARG A 107 -2.40 -13.28 12.99
N SER A 108 -3.37 -12.79 12.23
CA SER A 108 -4.40 -13.60 11.59
C SER A 108 -4.46 -13.18 10.13
N GLY A 109 -4.33 -14.12 9.20
CA GLY A 109 -4.58 -13.82 7.79
C GLY A 109 -6.09 -13.68 7.55
N GLN A 110 -6.53 -12.50 7.12
CA GLN A 110 -7.94 -12.20 6.87
C GLN A 110 -8.15 -11.71 5.43
N LEU A 111 -9.15 -12.28 4.75
CA LEU A 111 -9.57 -11.77 3.44
C LEU A 111 -9.99 -10.29 3.50
N ALA A 112 -10.54 -9.85 4.64
CA ALA A 112 -10.91 -8.46 4.86
C ALA A 112 -9.69 -7.53 4.77
N ASP A 113 -8.52 -7.95 5.27
CA ASP A 113 -7.31 -7.14 5.25
C ASP A 113 -6.73 -7.05 3.82
N VAL A 114 -6.74 -8.14 3.05
CA VAL A 114 -6.45 -8.11 1.60
C VAL A 114 -7.32 -7.08 0.86
N MET A 115 -8.61 -7.03 1.18
CA MET A 115 -9.55 -6.11 0.54
C MET A 115 -9.27 -4.66 0.92
N ILE A 116 -8.97 -4.39 2.20
CA ILE A 116 -8.57 -3.06 2.68
C ILE A 116 -7.30 -2.60 1.98
N ASP A 117 -6.28 -3.43 1.91
CA ASP A 117 -5.01 -3.11 1.26
C ASP A 117 -5.18 -2.85 -0.25
N THR A 118 -6.03 -3.65 -0.90
CA THR A 118 -6.38 -3.45 -2.31
C THR A 118 -7.14 -2.13 -2.52
N THR A 119 -7.98 -1.71 -1.56
CA THR A 119 -8.63 -0.39 -1.64
C THR A 119 -7.63 0.75 -1.60
N GLY A 120 -6.51 0.59 -0.87
CA GLY A 120 -5.36 1.50 -0.93
C GLY A 120 -4.81 1.64 -2.35
N GLY A 121 -4.66 0.52 -3.06
CA GLY A 121 -4.28 0.52 -4.48
C GLY A 121 -5.27 1.22 -5.40
N ILE A 122 -6.58 1.05 -5.16
CA ILE A 122 -7.63 1.77 -5.91
C ILE A 122 -7.52 3.28 -5.65
N ILE A 123 -7.32 3.70 -4.39
CA ILE A 123 -7.12 5.11 -4.03
C ILE A 123 -5.91 5.69 -4.79
N ALA A 124 -4.80 4.97 -4.85
CA ALA A 124 -3.62 5.39 -5.61
C ALA A 124 -3.91 5.60 -7.10
N ILE A 125 -4.70 4.71 -7.72
CA ILE A 125 -5.13 4.84 -9.12
C ILE A 125 -6.00 6.09 -9.33
N ILE A 126 -6.97 6.32 -8.44
CA ILE A 126 -7.85 7.50 -8.49
C ILE A 126 -7.01 8.78 -8.40
N LEU A 127 -6.11 8.85 -7.41
CA LEU A 127 -5.20 9.98 -7.23
C LEU A 127 -4.30 10.19 -8.46
N PHE A 128 -3.75 9.12 -9.02
CA PHE A 128 -2.95 9.18 -10.24
C PHE A 128 -3.74 9.79 -11.41
N TYR A 129 -5.00 9.40 -11.59
CA TYR A 129 -5.86 9.95 -12.63
C TYR A 129 -6.07 11.46 -12.46
N PHE A 130 -6.38 11.92 -11.24
CA PHE A 130 -6.56 13.34 -10.96
C PHE A 130 -5.28 14.16 -11.18
N ILE A 131 -4.13 13.64 -10.75
CA ILE A 131 -2.83 14.29 -10.96
C ILE A 131 -2.53 14.42 -12.46
N LYS A 132 -2.76 13.35 -13.22
CA LYS A 132 -2.54 13.36 -14.68
C LYS A 132 -3.49 14.32 -15.39
N LYS A 133 -4.77 14.33 -15.00
CA LYS A 133 -5.79 15.24 -15.56
C LYS A 133 -5.41 16.70 -15.32
N LYS A 134 -5.01 17.07 -14.09
CA LYS A 134 -4.54 18.43 -13.78
C LYS A 134 -3.36 18.84 -14.66
N LYS A 135 -2.40 17.93 -14.89
CA LYS A 135 -1.23 18.20 -15.72
C LYS A 135 -1.58 18.49 -17.19
N CYS A 136 -2.61 17.83 -17.74
CA CYS A 136 -3.10 18.13 -19.09
C CYS A 136 -3.75 19.53 -19.16
N TYR A 137 -4.59 19.90 -18.19
CA TYR A 137 -5.23 21.22 -18.15
C TYR A 137 -4.24 22.38 -17.94
N SER A 138 -3.11 22.15 -17.28
CA SER A 138 -2.09 23.18 -17.05
C SER A 138 -1.11 23.39 -18.21
N GLN A 139 -1.25 22.63 -19.31
CA GLN A 139 -0.41 22.76 -20.51
C GLN A 139 -1.20 23.20 -21.76
N GLU A 140 -2.48 23.54 -21.58
CA GLU A 140 -3.31 24.29 -22.54
C GLU A 140 -3.39 25.76 -22.10
#